data_AF-A0A316Q0X5-F1
#
_entry.id   AF-A0A316Q0X5-F1
#
_cell.length_a   1.000
_cell.length_b   1.000
_cell.length_c   1.000
_cell.angle_alpha   90.00
_cell.angle_beta   90.00
_cell.angle_gamma   90.00
#
_symmetry.space_group_name_H-M   'P 1'
#
loop_
_entity.id
_entity.type
_entity.pdbx_description
1 polymer ?
#
loop_
_entity_poly.entity_id
_entity_poly.type
_entity_poly.pdbx_seq_one_letter_code
_entity_poly.pdbx_strand_id
1 'polypeptide(L)'
;MKKHFRLITTITLAIVLVLSATLTAFAEDNFNNIAKPELELYAENQSVLYTDNGYSIIVDLHKKNHSTRAIKLVGTATFTLKWSNLLNELEAKWVIKLTNNDKIRSVSGEMIVKKDILGPINPTLAEMTVAEWYSYGTKFSKAEGTEYAIASEDIDFDDNYIFQWRDFYVEGVEAMYYVTDGERQGEFLSLPSLQMVE
;
A
#
# COMPACT_ATOMS: atom_id res chain seq x y z
N MET A 1 75.45 -9.80 0.61
CA MET A 1 74.49 -9.30 -0.41
C MET A 1 73.13 -9.19 0.27
N LYS A 2 72.76 -8.06 0.89
CA LYS A 2 72.11 -6.85 0.33
C LYS A 2 70.84 -7.13 -0.50
N LYS A 3 69.73 -6.52 -0.02
CA LYS A 3 68.37 -6.36 -0.59
C LYS A 3 67.51 -7.63 -0.42
N HIS A 4 66.46 -7.68 0.38
CA HIS A 4 65.29 -6.80 0.41
C HIS A 4 64.79 -6.59 1.86
N PHE A 5 65.04 -5.40 2.39
CA PHE A 5 64.46 -4.91 3.65
C PHE A 5 63.38 -3.90 3.25
N ARG A 6 62.20 -3.98 3.90
CA ARG A 6 61.03 -3.08 3.81
C ARG A 6 60.07 -3.30 2.65
N LEU A 7 59.05 -4.16 2.85
CA LEU A 7 57.69 -3.90 2.31
C LEU A 7 56.56 -4.81 2.87
N ILE A 8 56.67 -5.44 4.05
CA ILE A 8 55.61 -6.37 4.53
C ILE A 8 55.09 -6.05 5.94
N THR A 9 55.58 -5.00 6.60
CA THR A 9 55.17 -4.64 7.97
C THR A 9 54.44 -3.30 8.07
N THR A 10 53.57 -2.97 7.10
CA THR A 10 52.72 -1.76 7.18
C THR A 10 51.31 -1.93 6.57
N ILE A 11 50.83 -3.15 6.31
CA ILE A 11 49.44 -3.36 5.84
C ILE A 11 48.59 -4.10 6.89
N THR A 12 49.18 -4.82 7.84
CA THR A 12 48.42 -5.68 8.75
C THR A 12 47.80 -4.98 9.97
N LEU A 13 48.15 -3.72 10.26
CA LEU A 13 47.60 -2.99 11.42
C LEU A 13 46.48 -1.99 11.06
N ALA A 14 46.23 -1.73 9.78
CA ALA A 14 45.14 -0.85 9.33
C ALA A 14 43.81 -1.60 9.10
N ILE A 15 43.82 -2.94 9.09
CA ILE A 15 42.62 -3.76 8.85
C ILE A 15 41.84 -4.05 10.15
N VAL A 16 42.48 -3.94 11.32
CA VAL A 16 41.84 -4.30 12.61
C VAL A 16 41.02 -3.14 13.22
N LEU A 17 41.24 -1.90 12.79
CA LEU A 17 40.49 -0.72 13.27
C LEU A 17 39.28 -0.33 12.40
N VAL A 18 39.14 -0.89 11.19
CA VAL A 18 37.96 -0.65 10.34
C VAL A 18 36.85 -1.68 10.60
N LEU A 19 37.18 -2.85 11.15
CA LEU A 19 36.21 -3.92 11.50
C LEU A 19 35.57 -3.77 12.89
N SER A 20 36.07 -2.85 13.72
CA SER A 20 35.49 -2.56 15.04
C SER A 20 34.46 -1.41 15.03
N ALA A 21 34.24 -0.77 13.87
CA ALA A 21 33.25 0.30 13.70
C ALA A 21 31.99 -0.11 12.90
N THR A 22 31.90 -1.36 12.43
CA THR A 22 30.71 -1.89 11.73
C THR A 22 29.90 -2.90 12.54
N LEU A 23 30.26 -3.12 13.81
CA LEU A 23 29.57 -4.08 14.71
C LEU A 23 28.79 -3.41 15.85
N THR A 24 28.57 -2.09 15.79
CA THR A 24 27.67 -1.37 16.72
C THR A 24 26.32 -0.99 16.12
N ALA A 25 25.95 -1.52 14.94
CA ALA A 25 24.62 -1.33 14.35
C ALA A 25 23.69 -2.56 14.41
N PHE A 26 24.11 -3.64 15.07
CA PHE A 26 23.27 -4.83 15.31
C PHE A 26 23.20 -5.20 16.80
N ALA A 27 23.28 -4.20 17.67
CA ALA A 27 22.85 -4.35 19.05
C ALA A 27 21.40 -3.83 19.15
N GLU A 28 20.49 -4.73 19.52
CA GLU A 28 19.03 -4.57 19.65
C GLU A 28 18.15 -4.78 18.40
N ASP A 29 18.30 -5.94 17.75
CA ASP A 29 17.14 -6.67 17.19
C ASP A 29 16.74 -7.85 18.10
N ASN A 30 16.85 -7.66 19.42
CA ASN A 30 16.00 -8.38 20.37
C ASN A 30 14.69 -7.61 20.55
N PHE A 31 14.02 -7.29 19.43
CA PHE A 31 12.58 -7.11 19.53
C PHE A 31 12.04 -8.45 19.99
N ASN A 32 11.72 -8.53 21.28
CA ASN A 32 10.83 -9.55 21.79
C ASN A 32 9.74 -9.76 20.74
N ASN A 33 9.64 -10.97 20.22
CA ASN A 33 8.64 -11.40 19.25
C ASN A 33 7.29 -11.50 19.98
N ILE A 34 6.91 -10.44 20.70
CA ILE A 34 5.59 -10.23 21.25
C ILE A 34 4.74 -10.01 20.02
N ALA A 35 3.80 -10.93 19.80
CA ALA A 35 2.79 -10.79 18.77
C ALA A 35 2.19 -9.39 18.88
N LYS A 36 2.37 -8.58 17.83
CA LYS A 36 1.75 -7.25 17.76
C LYS A 36 0.23 -7.43 17.80
N PRO A 37 -0.51 -6.54 18.49
CA PRO A 37 -1.96 -6.59 18.44
C PRO A 37 -2.44 -6.40 16.99
N GLU A 38 -3.30 -7.29 16.53
CA GLU A 38 -3.98 -7.16 15.24
C GLU A 38 -5.27 -6.34 15.41
N LEU A 39 -5.45 -5.36 14.53
CA LEU A 39 -6.56 -4.42 14.55
C LEU A 39 -7.25 -4.40 13.20
N GLU A 40 -8.51 -4.81 13.17
CA GLU A 40 -9.36 -4.60 11.99
C GLU A 40 -9.74 -3.12 11.87
N LEU A 41 -9.54 -2.57 10.68
CA LEU A 41 -9.93 -1.22 10.30
C LEU A 41 -11.00 -1.28 9.22
N TYR A 42 -12.15 -0.69 9.53
CA TYR A 42 -13.27 -0.58 8.59
C TYR A 42 -13.13 0.69 7.76
N ALA A 43 -13.28 0.55 6.44
CA ALA A 43 -13.41 1.67 5.53
C ALA A 43 -14.80 2.32 5.67
N GLU A 44 -14.86 3.61 6.03
CA GLU A 44 -16.08 4.41 6.15
C GLU A 44 -15.90 5.80 5.50
N ASN A 45 -16.99 6.57 5.40
CA ASN A 45 -17.01 7.91 4.80
C ASN A 45 -16.39 7.97 3.40
N GLN A 46 -16.72 6.98 2.56
CA GLN A 46 -16.18 6.88 1.22
C GLN A 46 -16.54 8.12 0.40
N SER A 47 -15.55 8.65 -0.31
CA SER A 47 -15.73 9.65 -1.36
C SER A 47 -15.01 9.18 -2.62
N VAL A 48 -15.60 9.49 -3.77
CA VAL A 48 -15.03 9.13 -5.07
C VAL A 48 -14.83 10.39 -5.90
N LEU A 49 -13.62 10.54 -6.45
CA LEU A 49 -13.22 11.65 -7.30
C LEU A 49 -12.94 11.13 -8.71
N TYR A 50 -13.66 11.66 -9.69
CA TYR A 50 -13.53 11.26 -11.10
C TYR A 50 -12.58 12.16 -11.85
N THR A 51 -11.82 11.57 -12.77
CA THR A 51 -10.90 12.24 -13.68
C THR A 51 -11.10 11.70 -15.10
N ASP A 52 -10.56 12.37 -16.11
CA ASP A 52 -10.77 12.00 -17.52
C ASP A 52 -10.33 10.55 -17.86
N ASN A 53 -9.41 9.97 -17.09
CA ASN A 53 -8.83 8.65 -17.36
C ASN A 53 -8.71 7.78 -16.11
N GLY A 54 -9.59 7.96 -15.13
CA GLY A 54 -9.41 7.35 -13.83
C GLY A 54 -10.35 7.85 -12.76
N TYR A 55 -10.19 7.27 -11.57
CA TYR A 55 -10.84 7.77 -10.37
C TYR A 55 -10.03 7.48 -9.11
N SER A 56 -10.38 8.17 -8.03
CA SER A 56 -9.79 7.98 -6.71
C SER A 56 -10.89 7.72 -5.69
N ILE A 57 -10.75 6.63 -4.94
CA ILE A 57 -11.57 6.30 -3.78
C ILE A 57 -10.81 6.71 -2.52
N ILE A 58 -11.43 7.54 -1.70
CA ILE A 58 -10.87 8.01 -0.43
C ILE A 58 -11.77 7.52 0.70
N VAL A 59 -11.17 6.90 1.71
CA VAL A 59 -11.88 6.34 2.87
C VAL A 59 -11.22 6.74 4.18
N ASP A 60 -12.05 6.89 5.21
CA ASP A 60 -11.59 6.94 6.58
C ASP A 60 -11.46 5.52 7.14
N LEU A 61 -10.36 5.25 7.85
CA LEU A 61 -10.08 3.97 8.47
C LEU A 61 -10.44 4.02 9.96
N HIS A 62 -11.48 3.28 10.35
CA HIS A 62 -11.99 3.29 11.72
C HIS A 62 -11.78 1.97 12.45
N LYS A 63 -11.33 2.05 13.70
CA LYS A 63 -11.38 0.94 14.65
C LYS A 63 -12.71 0.98 15.41
N LYS A 64 -13.41 -0.14 15.47
CA LYS A 64 -14.62 -0.31 16.27
C LYS A 64 -14.33 -1.13 17.52
N ASN A 65 -14.81 -0.67 18.67
CA ASN A 65 -14.80 -1.46 19.90
C ASN A 65 -16.19 -2.12 20.06
N HIS A 66 -16.26 -3.44 19.92
CA HIS A 66 -17.53 -4.16 20.00
C HIS A 66 -18.19 -4.11 21.39
N SER A 67 -17.39 -3.97 22.45
CA SER A 67 -17.90 -3.92 23.83
C SER A 67 -18.48 -2.56 24.18
N THR A 68 -17.87 -1.47 23.71
CA THR A 68 -18.28 -0.10 24.06
C THR A 68 -19.03 0.62 22.94
N ARG A 69 -19.12 0.02 21.75
CA ARG A 69 -19.59 0.64 20.49
C ARG A 69 -18.82 1.91 20.11
N ALA A 70 -17.68 2.17 20.74
CA ALA A 70 -16.86 3.33 20.41
C ALA A 70 -16.22 3.14 19.02
N ILE A 71 -16.29 4.19 18.21
CA ILE A 71 -15.66 4.26 16.89
C ILE A 71 -14.51 5.28 17.00
N LYS A 72 -13.31 4.88 16.56
CA LYS A 72 -12.13 5.75 16.59
C LYS A 72 -11.48 5.79 15.20
N LEU A 73 -11.27 6.99 14.68
CA LEU A 73 -10.47 7.20 13.47
C LEU A 73 -9.01 6.82 13.74
N VAL A 74 -8.46 5.95 12.89
CA VAL A 74 -7.09 5.45 12.97
C VAL A 74 -6.24 5.95 11.81
N GLY A 75 -6.88 6.25 10.67
CA GLY A 75 -6.17 6.71 9.49
C GLY A 75 -7.09 7.05 8.33
N THR A 76 -6.49 7.29 7.18
CA THR A 76 -7.16 7.49 5.89
C THR A 76 -6.45 6.66 4.83
N ALA A 77 -7.20 6.12 3.87
CA ALA A 77 -6.63 5.49 2.70
C ALA A 77 -7.16 6.16 1.42
N THR A 78 -6.32 6.18 0.40
CA THR A 78 -6.67 6.63 -0.94
C THR A 78 -6.19 5.61 -1.94
N PHE A 79 -7.10 5.10 -2.76
CA PHE A 79 -6.82 4.17 -3.84
C PHE A 79 -7.21 4.84 -5.15
N THR A 80 -6.27 4.96 -6.08
CA THR A 80 -6.47 5.62 -7.37
C THR A 80 -6.28 4.61 -8.47
N LEU A 81 -7.22 4.53 -9.39
CA LEU A 81 -7.06 3.79 -10.62
C LEU A 81 -6.96 4.77 -11.79
N LYS A 82 -5.97 4.58 -12.65
CA LYS A 82 -5.86 5.23 -13.95
C LYS A 82 -5.72 4.18 -15.04
N TRP A 83 -6.22 4.49 -16.22
CA TRP A 83 -6.09 3.62 -17.39
C TRP A 83 -5.57 4.37 -18.61
N SER A 84 -4.93 3.63 -19.50
CA SER A 84 -4.41 4.09 -20.78
C SER A 84 -4.91 3.19 -21.92
N ASN A 85 -5.66 3.77 -22.85
CA ASN A 85 -6.34 3.05 -23.93
C ASN A 85 -5.39 2.53 -25.00
N LEU A 86 -4.19 3.11 -25.09
CA LEU A 86 -3.24 2.76 -26.13
C LEU A 86 -2.61 1.39 -25.89
N LEU A 87 -2.60 0.91 -24.63
CA LEU A 87 -1.84 -0.26 -24.21
C LEU A 87 -2.61 -1.17 -23.23
N ASN A 88 -3.88 -0.89 -22.95
CA ASN A 88 -4.66 -1.56 -21.89
C ASN A 88 -3.94 -1.56 -20.53
N GLU A 89 -3.14 -0.52 -20.29
CA GLU A 89 -2.35 -0.38 -19.09
C GLU A 89 -3.20 0.23 -17.99
N LEU A 90 -3.14 -0.40 -16.83
CA LEU A 90 -3.73 0.05 -15.57
C LEU A 90 -2.60 0.51 -14.65
N GLU A 91 -2.75 1.71 -14.09
CA GLU A 91 -1.88 2.27 -13.06
C GLU A 91 -2.72 2.45 -11.79
N ALA A 92 -2.44 1.65 -10.76
CA ALA A 92 -3.12 1.73 -9.48
C ALA A 92 -2.20 2.32 -8.42
N LYS A 93 -2.57 3.47 -7.86
CA LYS A 93 -1.86 4.09 -6.74
C LYS A 93 -2.58 3.83 -5.45
N TRP A 94 -1.82 3.73 -4.38
CA TRP A 94 -2.36 3.62 -3.05
C TRP A 94 -1.59 4.55 -2.11
N VAL A 95 -2.30 5.13 -1.16
CA VAL A 95 -1.76 5.97 -0.09
C VAL A 95 -2.46 5.60 1.19
N ILE A 96 -1.71 5.28 2.24
CA ILE A 96 -2.25 4.98 3.57
C ILE A 96 -1.58 5.90 4.58
N LYS A 97 -2.39 6.60 5.39
CA LYS A 97 -1.91 7.49 6.44
C LYS A 97 -2.52 7.12 7.77
N LEU A 98 -1.68 6.84 8.77
CA LEU A 98 -2.10 6.62 10.16
C LEU A 98 -2.11 7.95 10.93
N THR A 99 -3.17 8.20 11.70
CA THR A 99 -3.35 9.39 12.55
C THR A 99 -3.14 9.10 14.02
N ASN A 100 -2.99 7.84 14.41
CA ASN A 100 -2.77 7.39 15.78
C ASN A 100 -1.30 7.44 16.24
N ASN A 101 -0.42 8.15 15.51
CA ASN A 101 1.03 8.28 15.72
C ASN A 101 1.88 7.01 15.49
N ASP A 102 1.26 5.86 15.18
CA ASP A 102 2.01 4.68 14.76
C ASP A 102 2.71 4.94 13.41
N LYS A 103 3.76 4.17 13.15
CA LYS A 103 4.68 4.34 12.03
C LYS A 103 4.65 3.10 11.17
N ILE A 104 4.48 3.29 9.86
CA ILE A 104 4.31 2.18 8.92
C ILE A 104 5.69 1.60 8.57
N ARG A 105 5.82 0.28 8.65
CA ARG A 105 6.99 -0.51 8.25
C ARG A 105 6.80 -1.20 6.92
N SER A 106 5.61 -1.74 6.68
CA SER A 106 5.29 -2.41 5.42
C SER A 106 3.81 -2.30 5.10
N VAL A 107 3.49 -2.42 3.82
CA VAL A 107 2.12 -2.53 3.32
C VAL A 107 2.10 -3.67 2.32
N SER A 108 1.14 -4.58 2.46
CA SER A 108 0.88 -5.64 1.50
C SER A 108 -0.60 -5.77 1.21
N GLY A 109 -0.97 -6.28 0.05
CA GLY A 109 -2.36 -6.57 -0.30
C GLY A 109 -2.54 -6.73 -1.79
N GLU A 110 -3.79 -6.69 -2.24
CA GLU A 110 -4.12 -6.81 -3.65
C GLU A 110 -5.13 -5.75 -4.06
N MET A 111 -4.91 -5.16 -5.24
CA MET A 111 -5.87 -4.30 -5.92
C MET A 111 -6.36 -5.01 -7.17
N ILE A 112 -7.67 -4.98 -7.39
CA ILE A 112 -8.33 -5.79 -8.41
C ILE A 112 -9.26 -4.90 -9.23
N VAL A 113 -9.18 -5.03 -10.55
CA VAL A 113 -10.12 -4.41 -11.47
C VAL A 113 -10.99 -5.49 -12.08
N LYS A 114 -12.31 -5.31 -12.02
CA LYS A 114 -13.30 -6.20 -12.64
C LYS A 114 -14.17 -5.41 -13.60
N LYS A 115 -14.67 -6.07 -14.65
CA LYS A 115 -15.73 -5.52 -15.49
C LYS A 115 -17.06 -5.75 -14.81
N ASP A 116 -17.82 -4.69 -14.58
CA ASP A 116 -19.16 -4.81 -14.03
C ASP A 116 -20.14 -5.15 -15.15
N ILE A 117 -20.55 -6.42 -15.18
CA ILE A 117 -21.58 -6.92 -16.10
C ILE A 117 -22.97 -6.92 -15.45
N LEU A 118 -23.15 -6.18 -14.34
CA LEU A 118 -24.38 -6.11 -13.55
C LEU A 118 -24.86 -7.50 -13.09
N GLY A 119 -23.91 -8.41 -12.88
CA GLY A 119 -24.15 -9.81 -12.53
C GLY A 119 -23.62 -10.16 -11.14
N PRO A 120 -24.00 -11.32 -10.60
CA PRO A 120 -23.48 -11.80 -9.31
C PRO A 120 -21.99 -12.16 -9.37
N ILE A 121 -21.43 -12.35 -10.57
CA ILE A 121 -20.04 -12.71 -10.80
C ILE A 121 -19.52 -11.80 -11.92
N ASN A 122 -18.57 -10.94 -11.57
CA ASN A 122 -17.94 -9.99 -12.48
C ASN A 122 -16.52 -10.48 -12.83
N PRO A 123 -16.15 -10.56 -14.12
CA PRO A 123 -14.84 -11.07 -14.52
C PRO A 123 -13.71 -10.13 -14.10
N THR A 124 -12.62 -10.71 -13.60
CA THR A 124 -11.40 -9.97 -13.26
C THR A 124 -10.65 -9.60 -14.54
N LEU A 125 -10.36 -8.31 -14.68
CA LEU A 125 -9.57 -7.75 -15.78
C LEU A 125 -8.10 -7.75 -15.44
N ALA A 126 -7.76 -7.39 -14.20
CA ALA A 126 -6.40 -7.32 -13.72
C ALA A 126 -6.34 -7.47 -12.19
N GLU A 127 -5.22 -8.02 -11.73
CA GLU A 127 -4.83 -8.07 -10.33
C GLU A 127 -3.44 -7.44 -10.18
N MET A 128 -3.27 -6.65 -9.12
CA MET A 128 -2.05 -5.93 -8.82
C MET A 128 -1.67 -6.22 -7.37
N THR A 129 -0.52 -6.84 -7.16
CA THR A 129 -0.01 -7.18 -5.82
C THR A 129 0.76 -6.00 -5.25
N VAL A 130 0.39 -5.58 -4.06
CA VAL A 130 1.11 -4.60 -3.25
C VAL A 130 2.03 -5.34 -2.29
N ALA A 131 3.32 -4.99 -2.30
CA ALA A 131 4.32 -5.54 -1.40
C ALA A 131 5.43 -4.52 -1.18
N GLU A 132 5.16 -3.52 -0.33
CA GLU A 132 6.09 -2.43 -0.04
C GLU A 132 6.67 -2.52 1.37
N TRP A 133 7.98 -2.26 1.47
CA TRP A 133 8.73 -2.26 2.72
C TRP A 133 9.54 -0.98 2.87
N TYR A 134 9.37 -0.31 4.01
CA TYR A 134 10.01 0.97 4.32
C TYR A 134 11.15 0.76 5.32
N SER A 135 12.37 1.09 4.89
CA SER A 135 13.58 0.89 5.70
C SER A 135 13.69 1.84 6.90
N TYR A 136 14.35 1.36 7.95
CA TYR A 136 14.53 2.00 9.26
C TYR A 136 15.44 3.23 9.21
N GLY A 137 14.94 4.33 8.67
CA GLY A 137 15.61 5.64 8.78
C GLY A 137 14.62 6.76 9.01
N THR A 138 13.54 6.77 8.22
CA THR A 138 12.50 7.79 8.30
C THR A 138 11.17 7.10 8.59
N LYS A 139 10.67 7.24 9.82
CA LYS A 139 9.42 6.63 10.25
C LYS A 139 8.24 7.45 9.73
N PHE A 140 7.59 7.00 8.66
CA PHE A 140 6.48 7.74 8.06
C PHE A 140 5.14 7.34 8.72
N SER A 141 4.31 8.34 9.01
CA SER A 141 2.89 8.14 9.29
C SER A 141 2.08 7.95 8.00
N LYS A 142 2.74 7.92 6.84
CA LYS A 142 2.18 7.83 5.50
C LYS A 142 3.01 6.85 4.68
N ALA A 143 2.37 5.89 4.04
CA ALA A 143 2.94 4.99 3.05
C ALA A 143 2.23 5.22 1.71
N GLU A 144 2.95 5.06 0.61
CA GLU A 144 2.38 5.15 -0.74
C GLU A 144 3.19 4.31 -1.73
N GLY A 145 2.50 3.87 -2.78
CA GLY A 145 3.07 3.06 -3.85
C GLY A 145 2.25 3.15 -5.14
N THR A 146 2.75 2.52 -6.20
CA THR A 146 2.09 2.46 -7.50
C THR A 146 2.36 1.12 -8.13
N GLU A 147 1.28 0.42 -8.48
CA GLU A 147 1.30 -0.85 -9.16
C GLU A 147 0.79 -0.70 -10.59
N TYR A 148 1.25 -1.61 -11.46
CA TYR A 148 0.86 -1.64 -12.86
C TYR A 148 0.36 -3.03 -13.25
N ALA A 149 -0.62 -3.07 -14.14
CA ALA A 149 -1.07 -4.29 -14.79
C ALA A 149 -1.51 -4.02 -16.22
N ILE A 150 -1.57 -5.08 -17.02
CA ILE A 150 -2.21 -5.08 -18.34
C ILE A 150 -3.57 -5.76 -18.16
N ALA A 151 -4.65 -5.08 -18.55
CA ALA A 151 -5.98 -5.67 -18.52
C ALA A 151 -6.08 -6.82 -19.53
N SER A 152 -6.84 -7.86 -19.16
CA SER A 152 -7.04 -9.05 -20.00
C SER A 152 -7.84 -8.79 -21.29
N GLU A 153 -8.56 -7.67 -21.35
CA GLU A 153 -9.29 -7.16 -22.51
C GLU A 153 -9.18 -5.63 -22.59
N ASP A 154 -9.62 -5.07 -23.72
CA ASP A 154 -9.62 -3.62 -23.96
C ASP A 154 -10.52 -2.90 -22.94
N ILE A 155 -10.03 -1.75 -22.45
CA ILE A 155 -10.79 -0.88 -21.54
C ILE A 155 -11.58 0.13 -22.37
N ASP A 156 -12.91 0.05 -22.31
CA ASP A 156 -13.86 0.96 -22.94
C ASP A 156 -14.40 1.97 -21.92
N PHE A 157 -14.53 3.25 -22.30
CA PHE A 157 -15.03 4.30 -21.40
C PHE A 157 -16.53 4.17 -21.14
N ASP A 158 -17.24 3.48 -22.02
CA ASP A 158 -18.67 3.24 -21.89
C ASP A 158 -18.97 2.03 -20.98
N ASP A 159 -17.95 1.24 -20.63
CA ASP A 159 -18.07 0.09 -19.75
C ASP A 159 -17.98 0.50 -18.26
N ASN A 160 -18.65 -0.29 -17.42
CA ASN A 160 -18.58 -0.13 -15.96
C ASN A 160 -17.45 -1.00 -15.40
N TYR A 161 -16.69 -0.45 -14.45
CA TYR A 161 -15.59 -1.15 -13.79
C TYR A 161 -15.68 -1.08 -12.28
N ILE A 162 -15.38 -2.21 -11.64
CA ILE A 162 -15.24 -2.31 -10.19
C ILE A 162 -13.76 -2.31 -9.84
N PHE A 163 -13.33 -1.35 -9.02
CA PHE A 163 -12.02 -1.35 -8.39
C PHE A 163 -12.16 -1.73 -6.93
N GLN A 164 -11.45 -2.78 -6.54
CA GLN A 164 -11.50 -3.36 -5.20
C GLN A 164 -10.09 -3.47 -4.64
N TRP A 165 -9.96 -3.40 -3.32
CA TRP A 165 -8.75 -3.84 -2.63
C TRP A 165 -9.09 -4.91 -1.60
N ARG A 166 -8.29 -5.97 -1.56
CA ARG A 166 -8.45 -7.08 -0.62
C ARG A 166 -7.14 -7.39 0.08
N ASP A 167 -7.26 -8.05 1.23
CA ASP A 167 -6.14 -8.56 2.00
C ASP A 167 -5.07 -7.49 2.30
N PHE A 168 -5.51 -6.24 2.51
CA PHE A 168 -4.60 -5.12 2.75
C PHE A 168 -4.12 -5.10 4.20
N TYR A 169 -2.86 -5.45 4.41
CA TYR A 169 -2.18 -5.44 5.70
C TYR A 169 -1.22 -4.25 5.76
N VAL A 170 -1.33 -3.48 6.84
CA VAL A 170 -0.40 -2.39 7.16
C VAL A 170 0.32 -2.77 8.45
N GLU A 171 1.61 -3.05 8.35
CA GLU A 171 2.43 -3.30 9.52
C GLU A 171 2.88 -1.97 10.12
N GLY A 172 2.38 -1.66 11.31
CA GLY A 172 2.89 -0.59 12.15
C GLY A 172 4.10 -1.02 12.98
N VAL A 173 4.69 -0.07 13.69
CA VAL A 173 5.66 -0.36 14.76
C VAL A 173 4.92 -0.94 15.97
N GLU A 174 3.75 -0.41 16.30
CA GLU A 174 2.99 -0.76 17.50
C GLU A 174 1.92 -1.85 17.26
N ALA A 175 1.30 -1.89 16.08
CA ALA A 175 0.22 -2.82 15.77
C ALA A 175 0.27 -3.32 14.32
N MET A 176 -0.48 -4.38 14.03
CA MET A 176 -0.82 -4.79 12.66
C MET A 176 -2.23 -4.30 12.36
N TYR A 177 -2.44 -3.63 11.23
CA TYR A 177 -3.75 -3.17 10.80
C TYR A 177 -4.22 -3.97 9.60
N TYR A 178 -5.41 -4.53 9.70
CA TYR A 178 -6.07 -5.21 8.59
C TYR A 178 -7.14 -4.28 8.03
N VAL A 179 -6.88 -3.72 6.85
CA VAL A 179 -7.79 -2.81 6.16
C VAL A 179 -8.72 -3.63 5.30
N THR A 180 -9.93 -3.86 5.81
CA THR A 180 -10.97 -4.57 5.08
C THR A 180 -11.80 -3.57 4.30
N ASP A 181 -11.89 -3.79 2.98
CA ASP A 181 -12.94 -3.18 2.17
C ASP A 181 -14.26 -3.95 2.29
N GLY A 182 -14.22 -5.22 2.74
CA GLY A 182 -15.41 -6.05 2.87
C GLY A 182 -16.30 -6.02 1.64
N GLU A 183 -15.79 -6.36 0.46
CA GLU A 183 -16.53 -6.31 -0.83
C GLU A 183 -17.40 -5.06 -1.02
N ARG A 184 -16.98 -3.88 -0.52
CA ARG A 184 -17.75 -2.65 -0.71
C ARG A 184 -17.49 -2.12 -2.10
N GLN A 185 -18.37 -2.61 -2.98
CA GLN A 185 -18.58 -2.17 -4.34
C GLN A 185 -18.47 -0.63 -4.44
N GLY A 186 -17.54 -0.16 -5.27
CA GLY A 186 -17.70 1.14 -5.90
C GLY A 186 -18.87 1.05 -6.87
N GLU A 187 -20.10 1.12 -6.35
CA GLU A 187 -21.27 1.40 -7.18
C GLU A 187 -21.08 2.81 -7.77
N PHE A 188 -20.93 2.89 -9.09
CA PHE A 188 -21.23 4.13 -9.76
C PHE A 188 -22.74 4.30 -9.82
N LEU A 189 -23.25 5.23 -9.01
CA LEU A 189 -24.49 5.91 -9.34
C LEU A 189 -24.37 6.40 -10.78
N SER A 190 -25.32 5.97 -11.60
CA SER A 190 -25.58 6.41 -12.97
C SER A 190 -24.92 7.75 -13.28
N LEU A 191 -24.05 7.77 -14.30
CA LEU A 191 -23.68 9.01 -14.98
C LEU A 191 -24.95 9.87 -15.10
N PRO A 192 -24.94 11.16 -14.71
CA PRO A 192 -26.09 12.00 -14.94
C PRO A 192 -26.35 11.90 -16.44
N SER A 193 -27.49 11.30 -16.78
CA SER A 193 -27.99 11.21 -18.14
C SER A 193 -27.70 12.55 -18.78
N LEU A 194 -26.96 12.54 -19.89
CA LEU A 194 -26.83 13.68 -20.79
C LEU A 194 -28.19 14.38 -20.82
N GLN A 195 -28.33 15.45 -20.04
CA GLN A 195 -29.33 16.45 -20.35
C GLN A 195 -28.76 17.09 -21.59
N MET A 196 -29.10 16.50 -22.74
CA MET A 196 -29.19 17.27 -23.96
C MET A 196 -30.23 18.35 -23.66
N VAL A 197 -29.73 19.49 -23.17
CA VAL A 197 -30.47 20.73 -23.13
C VAL A 197 -30.33 21.31 -24.52
N GLU A 198 -31.44 21.14 -25.26
CA GLU A 198 -31.86 21.73 -26.54
C GLU A 198 -31.12 21.31 -27.82
#